data_AF-A0A2E4RC24-F1
#
_entry.id   AF-A0A2E4RC24-F1
#
_cell.length_a   1.000
_cell.length_b   1.000
_cell.length_c   1.000
_cell.angle_alpha   90.00
_cell.angle_beta   90.00
_cell.angle_gamma   90.00
#
_symmetry.space_group_name_H-M   'P 1'
#
loop_
_entity.id
_entity.type
_entity.pdbx_description
1 polymer ?
#
loop_
_entity_poly.entity_id
_entity_poly.type
_entity_poly.pdbx_seq_one_letter_code
_entity_poly.pdbx_strand_id
1 'polypeptide(L)'
;MRAPINFLSAVARPSFHPATVAAISLITLAGCAQQQQPGYYEPAKESTLSDARSQAQGRQDTRAPSQLQLGFGKDQTEQPPAETQDQEATESGSADQTNVIRPLREPKTFLGTLPCNMTLQSCSASRFTLTLAPSGEWRARAQPLDGAATNQPFLEQGCWKVIGTEPWRIRLQTRDDTTLSALTFEHNNLLRVNSMNNVEAVLPFHLTRQADIDGINELKDQPAMSCRP
;
A
#
# COMPACT_ATOMS: atom_id res chain seq x y z
N MET A 1 -22.59 57.61 41.44
CA MET A 1 -23.97 57.23 41.83
C MET A 1 -24.05 55.71 41.82
N ARG A 2 -24.46 55.12 42.95
CA ARG A 2 -24.60 53.69 43.25
C ARG A 2 -26.09 53.40 43.33
N ALA A 3 -26.58 52.29 42.74
CA ALA A 3 -27.76 51.48 43.12
C ALA A 3 -28.18 50.57 41.91
N PRO A 4 -28.95 49.48 42.09
CA PRO A 4 -28.44 48.20 42.55
C PRO A 4 -28.93 46.98 41.73
N ILE A 5 -28.39 45.85 42.15
CA ILE A 5 -28.63 44.46 41.78
C ILE A 5 -30.11 44.06 41.94
N ASN A 6 -30.65 43.28 41.00
CA ASN A 6 -31.83 42.44 41.21
C ASN A 6 -31.45 40.96 41.04
N PHE A 7 -31.47 40.23 42.16
CA PHE A 7 -31.62 38.78 42.24
C PHE A 7 -33.11 38.44 42.27
N LEU A 8 -33.49 37.30 41.68
CA LEU A 8 -34.59 36.36 42.05
C LEU A 8 -34.84 35.47 40.80
N SER A 9 -34.35 34.23 40.78
CA SER A 9 -35.00 33.00 41.31
C SER A 9 -36.09 32.44 40.40
N ALA A 10 -35.83 31.26 39.82
CA ALA A 10 -36.85 30.22 39.61
C ALA A 10 -36.16 28.88 39.31
N VAL A 11 -35.95 28.08 40.35
CA VAL A 11 -35.67 26.64 40.27
C VAL A 11 -37.02 25.93 40.12
N ALA A 12 -37.18 25.10 39.10
CA ALA A 12 -38.28 24.15 39.00
C ALA A 12 -37.76 22.77 38.55
N ARG A 13 -37.94 21.79 39.42
CA ARG A 13 -37.88 20.32 39.22
C ARG A 13 -38.94 19.74 40.17
N PRO A 14 -39.28 18.44 40.11
CA PRO A 14 -39.65 17.57 39.00
C PRO A 14 -41.03 16.92 39.30
N SER A 15 -41.60 16.12 38.39
CA SER A 15 -42.73 15.24 38.75
C SER A 15 -42.62 13.87 38.10
N PHE A 16 -42.05 12.93 38.85
CA PHE A 16 -42.21 11.49 38.65
C PHE A 16 -43.59 11.06 39.19
N HIS A 17 -44.30 10.19 38.48
CA HIS A 17 -45.54 9.58 38.94
C HIS A 17 -45.32 8.07 39.14
N PRO A 18 -45.47 7.56 40.37
CA PRO A 18 -45.43 6.13 40.66
C PRO A 18 -46.84 5.61 40.98
N ALA A 19 -47.34 4.67 40.17
CA ALA A 19 -48.45 3.76 40.47
C ALA A 19 -48.42 2.70 39.35
N THR A 20 -48.32 1.40 39.57
CA THR A 20 -49.21 0.49 40.34
C THR A 20 -48.44 -0.83 40.58
N VAL A 21 -48.30 -1.32 41.81
CA VAL A 21 -49.15 -2.30 42.52
C VAL A 21 -49.18 -3.71 41.91
N ALA A 22 -48.48 -4.61 42.65
CA ALA A 22 -48.82 -6.00 43.03
C ALA A 22 -49.04 -7.11 41.98
N ALA A 23 -48.32 -8.22 42.17
CA ALA A 23 -48.84 -9.58 42.51
C ALA A 23 -47.88 -10.66 41.97
N ILE A 24 -47.19 -11.41 42.85
CA ILE A 24 -47.54 -12.79 43.29
C ILE A 24 -47.19 -13.87 42.24
N SER A 25 -46.11 -14.58 42.55
CA SER A 25 -45.78 -16.00 42.33
C SER A 25 -46.15 -16.71 41.02
N LEU A 26 -45.16 -17.40 40.44
CA LEU A 26 -45.16 -18.87 40.29
C LEU A 26 -43.83 -19.33 39.68
N ILE A 27 -43.13 -20.19 40.43
CA ILE A 27 -42.01 -20.99 39.93
C ILE A 27 -42.62 -22.07 39.04
N THR A 28 -42.47 -21.94 37.73
CA THR A 28 -42.75 -23.01 36.76
C THR A 28 -41.43 -23.56 36.24
N LEU A 29 -41.16 -24.82 36.58
CA LEU A 29 -40.19 -25.64 35.87
C LEU A 29 -40.75 -25.93 34.48
N ALA A 30 -40.21 -25.28 33.45
CA ALA A 30 -40.39 -25.64 32.06
C ALA A 30 -39.00 -25.86 31.44
N GLY A 31 -38.85 -26.98 30.74
CA GLY A 31 -37.57 -27.56 30.35
C GLY A 31 -36.69 -26.69 29.46
N CYS A 32 -35.41 -27.02 29.46
CA CYS A 32 -34.41 -26.52 28.53
C CYS A 32 -34.76 -26.94 27.10
N ALA A 33 -35.66 -26.23 26.45
CA ALA A 33 -35.67 -26.16 25.01
C ALA A 33 -34.45 -25.32 24.62
N GLN A 34 -33.39 -25.98 24.15
CA GLN A 34 -32.25 -25.32 23.54
C GLN A 34 -32.74 -24.43 22.40
N GLN A 35 -32.85 -23.14 22.68
CA GLN A 35 -33.11 -22.11 21.70
C GLN A 35 -31.80 -21.92 20.92
N GLN A 36 -31.60 -22.73 19.88
CA GLN A 36 -30.57 -22.48 18.88
C GLN A 36 -30.86 -21.12 18.24
N GLN A 37 -30.07 -20.12 18.65
CA GLN A 37 -30.06 -18.83 18.00
C GLN A 37 -29.63 -19.01 16.54
N PRO A 38 -30.34 -18.40 15.56
CA PRO A 38 -29.86 -18.35 14.19
C PRO A 38 -28.52 -17.61 14.19
N GLY A 39 -27.44 -18.28 13.74
CA GLY A 39 -26.07 -17.75 13.74
C GLY A 39 -25.02 -18.60 14.48
N TYR A 40 -25.40 -19.68 15.16
CA TYR A 40 -24.46 -20.53 15.93
C TYR A 40 -23.43 -21.30 15.06
N TYR A 41 -23.69 -21.40 13.75
CA TYR A 41 -22.73 -21.86 12.74
C TYR A 41 -22.46 -20.78 11.68
N GLU A 42 -22.38 -19.51 12.06
CA GLU A 42 -21.65 -18.55 11.22
C GLU A 42 -20.17 -18.72 11.54
N PRO A 43 -19.37 -19.39 10.69
CA PRO A 43 -17.93 -19.28 10.82
C PRO A 43 -17.58 -17.79 10.73
N ALA A 44 -16.78 -17.31 11.68
CA ALA A 44 -16.28 -15.94 11.64
C ALA A 44 -15.74 -15.67 10.23
N LYS A 45 -16.16 -14.56 9.60
CA LYS A 45 -15.68 -14.18 8.27
C LYS A 45 -14.16 -14.26 8.28
N GLU A 46 -13.62 -15.08 7.39
CA GLU A 46 -12.18 -15.33 7.28
C GLU A 46 -11.46 -13.98 7.17
N SER A 47 -10.66 -13.67 8.19
CA SER A 47 -9.87 -12.46 8.22
C SER A 47 -8.63 -12.66 7.35
N THR A 48 -8.33 -11.68 6.51
CA THR A 48 -7.08 -11.58 5.74
C THR A 48 -5.84 -11.72 6.62
N LEU A 49 -5.98 -11.41 7.92
CA LEU A 49 -4.92 -11.59 8.92
C LEU A 49 -4.67 -13.07 9.25
N SER A 50 -5.71 -13.91 9.32
CA SER A 50 -5.55 -15.36 9.48
C SER A 50 -4.95 -16.01 8.23
N ASP A 51 -5.38 -15.57 7.04
CA ASP A 51 -4.83 -16.09 5.77
C ASP A 51 -3.35 -15.70 5.60
N ALA A 52 -2.99 -14.45 5.94
CA ALA A 52 -1.60 -14.00 5.94
C ALA A 52 -0.72 -14.77 6.94
N ARG A 53 -1.24 -15.12 8.12
CA ARG A 53 -0.54 -15.97 9.09
C ARG A 53 -0.38 -17.41 8.60
N SER A 54 -1.39 -17.96 7.95
CA SER A 54 -1.36 -19.29 7.32
C SER A 54 -0.29 -19.38 6.22
N GLN A 55 -0.22 -18.35 5.35
CA GLN A 55 0.80 -18.24 4.30
C GLN A 55 2.21 -18.07 4.88
N ALA A 56 2.37 -17.29 5.95
CA ALA A 56 3.67 -17.04 6.58
C ALA A 56 4.22 -18.25 7.35
N GLN A 57 3.36 -19.12 7.87
CA GLN A 57 3.79 -20.31 8.61
C GLN A 57 4.22 -21.47 7.70
N GLY A 58 3.89 -21.42 6.41
CA GLY A 58 4.19 -22.49 5.45
C GLY A 58 3.37 -23.74 5.75
N ARG A 59 2.79 -24.37 4.71
CA ARG A 59 2.18 -25.70 4.88
C ARG A 59 3.26 -26.67 5.36
N GLN A 60 3.01 -27.36 6.48
CA GLN A 60 3.88 -28.40 7.06
C GLN A 60 4.20 -29.57 6.11
N ASP A 61 3.54 -29.65 4.95
CA ASP A 61 3.77 -30.67 3.92
C ASP A 61 4.54 -30.16 2.69
N THR A 62 5.17 -28.99 2.75
CA THR A 62 6.11 -28.57 1.69
C THR A 62 7.44 -29.30 1.86
N ARG A 63 7.49 -30.50 1.25
CA ARG A 63 8.74 -31.22 0.98
C ARG A 63 9.69 -30.28 0.22
N ALA A 64 10.86 -30.05 0.78
CA ALA A 64 11.86 -29.15 0.19
C ALA A 64 12.16 -29.57 -1.26
N PRO A 65 12.24 -28.62 -2.21
CA PRO A 65 12.63 -28.92 -3.58
C PRO A 65 14.04 -29.52 -3.57
N SER A 66 14.17 -30.61 -4.32
CA SER A 66 15.36 -31.44 -4.51
C SER A 66 16.67 -30.68 -4.38
N GLN A 67 17.45 -31.12 -3.41
CA GLN A 67 18.84 -30.76 -3.15
C GLN A 67 19.63 -30.76 -4.47
N LEU A 68 20.07 -29.58 -4.94
CA LEU A 68 21.02 -29.49 -6.05
C LEU A 68 22.35 -30.11 -5.60
N GLN A 69 22.61 -31.35 -6.04
CA GLN A 69 23.92 -31.99 -5.91
C GLN A 69 24.87 -31.37 -6.93
N LEU A 70 25.68 -30.42 -6.49
CA LEU A 70 26.84 -29.93 -7.25
C LEU A 70 27.93 -31.01 -7.20
N GLY A 71 27.91 -31.90 -8.19
CA GLY A 71 28.97 -32.88 -8.41
C GLY A 71 30.20 -32.23 -9.02
N PHE A 72 31.31 -32.18 -8.28
CA PHE A 72 32.61 -31.84 -8.82
C PHE A 72 33.21 -33.10 -9.47
N GLY A 73 33.21 -33.12 -10.80
CA GLY A 73 33.38 -34.34 -11.60
C GLY A 73 34.76 -34.97 -11.60
N LYS A 74 34.77 -36.24 -12.05
CA LYS A 74 35.79 -36.92 -12.87
C LYS A 74 35.10 -38.05 -13.66
N ASP A 75 35.16 -37.94 -14.99
CA ASP A 75 34.98 -38.95 -16.04
C ASP A 75 33.77 -39.91 -16.04
N GLN A 76 32.88 -39.76 -17.04
CA GLN A 76 32.43 -40.87 -17.90
C GLN A 76 31.65 -40.38 -19.15
N THR A 77 32.37 -40.44 -20.27
CA THR A 77 32.00 -40.97 -21.61
C THR A 77 30.52 -41.11 -22.01
N GLU A 78 30.13 -40.24 -22.96
CA GLU A 78 29.36 -40.46 -24.20
C GLU A 78 28.22 -41.50 -24.27
N GLN A 79 26.97 -41.01 -24.38
CA GLN A 79 25.89 -41.61 -25.19
C GLN A 79 24.78 -40.59 -25.53
N PRO A 80 24.47 -40.31 -26.82
CA PRO A 80 23.26 -39.60 -27.25
C PRO A 80 22.32 -40.48 -28.11
N PRO A 81 21.09 -40.05 -28.46
CA PRO A 81 20.13 -39.26 -27.70
C PRO A 81 18.74 -39.95 -27.64
N ALA A 82 17.93 -39.67 -26.62
CA ALA A 82 16.50 -39.94 -26.64
C ALA A 82 15.77 -38.59 -26.78
N GLU A 83 15.13 -38.40 -27.94
CA GLU A 83 14.23 -37.28 -28.23
C GLU A 83 13.15 -37.18 -27.16
N THR A 84 13.02 -36.02 -26.55
CA THR A 84 11.79 -35.61 -25.86
C THR A 84 11.43 -34.23 -26.39
N GLN A 85 10.23 -34.16 -26.94
CA GLN A 85 9.65 -33.04 -27.66
C GLN A 85 9.78 -31.73 -26.88
N ASP A 86 10.42 -30.75 -27.52
CA ASP A 86 10.31 -29.34 -27.15
C ASP A 86 8.84 -28.93 -27.25
N GLN A 87 8.17 -28.85 -26.11
CA GLN A 87 7.03 -27.96 -25.96
C GLN A 87 7.60 -26.55 -25.96
N GLU A 88 7.47 -25.88 -27.11
CA GLU A 88 7.50 -24.42 -27.22
C GLU A 88 6.39 -23.83 -26.32
N ALA A 89 6.68 -23.74 -25.03
CA ALA A 89 6.19 -22.63 -24.24
C ALA A 89 7.00 -21.43 -24.69
N THR A 90 6.42 -20.61 -25.57
CA THR A 90 6.90 -19.28 -25.92
C THR A 90 7.00 -18.45 -24.64
N GLU A 91 8.14 -18.55 -23.98
CA GLU A 91 8.60 -17.64 -22.95
C GLU A 91 9.05 -16.37 -23.68
N SER A 92 8.07 -15.56 -24.10
CA SER A 92 8.29 -14.15 -24.42
C SER A 92 8.59 -13.42 -23.11
N GLY A 93 9.78 -13.65 -22.59
CA GLY A 93 10.28 -13.05 -21.37
C GLY A 93 11.78 -12.88 -21.47
N SER A 94 12.22 -11.63 -21.32
CA SER A 94 13.54 -11.31 -20.76
C SER A 94 14.74 -11.17 -21.71
N ALA A 95 14.57 -10.44 -22.83
CA ALA A 95 15.70 -9.84 -23.55
C ALA A 95 15.88 -8.32 -23.30
N ASP A 96 14.96 -7.67 -22.56
CA ASP A 96 15.03 -6.23 -22.20
C ASP A 96 15.19 -5.99 -20.68
N GLN A 97 15.36 -7.06 -19.89
CA GLN A 97 15.48 -7.00 -18.42
C GLN A 97 16.90 -6.69 -17.91
N THR A 98 17.86 -6.42 -18.80
CA THR A 98 19.28 -6.23 -18.44
C THR A 98 19.61 -4.84 -17.88
N ASN A 99 18.68 -3.89 -17.89
CA ASN A 99 18.91 -2.53 -17.35
C ASN A 99 18.00 -2.15 -16.16
N VAL A 100 17.55 -3.13 -15.38
CA VAL A 100 16.78 -2.85 -14.16
C VAL A 100 17.70 -2.77 -12.96
N ILE A 101 17.73 -1.60 -12.30
CA ILE A 101 18.56 -1.38 -11.10
C ILE A 101 18.14 -2.30 -9.96
N ARG A 102 19.11 -2.70 -9.11
CA ARG A 102 18.88 -3.62 -7.98
C ARG A 102 17.67 -3.23 -7.11
N PRO A 103 17.43 -1.95 -6.77
CA PRO A 103 16.26 -1.57 -5.97
C PRO A 103 14.91 -1.75 -6.66
N LEU A 104 14.84 -1.82 -8.00
CA LEU A 104 13.60 -1.80 -8.79
C LEU A 104 13.39 -3.06 -9.64
N ARG A 105 14.00 -4.18 -9.26
CA ARG A 105 13.75 -5.50 -9.88
C ARG A 105 12.32 -5.98 -9.74
N GLU A 106 11.61 -5.43 -8.77
CA GLU A 106 10.21 -5.71 -8.47
C GLU A 106 9.44 -4.38 -8.46
N PRO A 107 8.14 -4.39 -8.77
CA PRO A 107 7.28 -3.24 -8.56
C PRO A 107 7.30 -2.82 -7.08
N LYS A 108 7.49 -1.52 -6.82
CA LYS A 108 7.55 -0.98 -5.46
C LYS A 108 6.75 0.31 -5.34
N THR A 109 5.91 0.36 -4.31
CA THR A 109 5.21 1.57 -3.90
C THR A 109 5.94 2.21 -2.71
N PHE A 110 6.16 3.51 -2.79
CA PHE A 110 6.76 4.33 -1.76
C PHE A 110 5.77 5.40 -1.30
N LEU A 111 5.80 5.72 -0.02
CA LEU A 111 4.93 6.71 0.60
C LEU A 111 5.73 7.67 1.47
N GLY A 112 5.36 8.95 1.41
CA GLY A 112 5.84 9.96 2.35
C GLY A 112 4.92 11.18 2.36
N THR A 113 5.41 12.24 3.00
CA THR A 113 4.73 13.53 3.06
C THR A 113 5.63 14.58 2.45
N LEU A 114 5.09 15.35 1.51
CA LEU A 114 5.82 16.41 0.83
C LEU A 114 5.10 17.75 1.03
N PRO A 115 5.83 18.86 1.11
CA PRO A 115 5.21 20.18 1.17
C PRO A 115 4.54 20.48 -0.18
N CYS A 116 3.37 21.12 -0.16
CA CYS A 116 2.55 21.21 -1.37
C CYS A 116 3.12 22.11 -2.47
N ASN A 117 4.05 23.00 -2.15
CA ASN A 117 4.80 23.74 -3.17
C ASN A 117 5.61 22.80 -4.08
N MET A 118 6.08 21.66 -3.55
CA MET A 118 6.77 20.63 -4.33
C MET A 118 5.81 19.80 -5.17
N THR A 119 4.53 19.71 -4.82
CA THR A 119 3.50 18.97 -5.59
C THR A 119 2.59 19.88 -6.41
N LEU A 120 2.89 21.18 -6.49
CA LEU A 120 2.11 22.22 -7.18
C LEU A 120 0.65 22.31 -6.70
N GLN A 121 0.42 22.08 -5.40
CA GLN A 121 -0.91 22.11 -4.78
C GLN A 121 -1.03 23.29 -3.78
N SER A 122 -2.27 23.75 -3.56
CA SER A 122 -2.64 24.83 -2.63
C SER A 122 -2.93 24.28 -1.22
N CYS A 123 -1.93 23.69 -0.57
CA CYS A 123 -2.02 23.15 0.79
C CYS A 123 -0.73 23.34 1.59
N SER A 124 -0.73 22.96 2.86
CA SER A 124 0.44 22.94 3.73
C SER A 124 1.33 21.72 3.43
N ALA A 125 0.72 20.53 3.40
CA ALA A 125 1.39 19.27 3.13
C ALA A 125 0.45 18.29 2.39
N SER A 126 1.06 17.41 1.62
CA SER A 126 0.37 16.35 0.88
C SER A 126 0.98 15.00 1.20
N ARG A 127 0.14 13.96 1.26
CA ARG A 127 0.59 12.56 1.24
C ARG A 127 0.94 12.21 -0.19
N PHE A 128 2.19 11.84 -0.41
CA PHE A 128 2.71 11.46 -1.71
C PHE A 128 2.88 9.93 -1.78
N THR A 129 2.24 9.32 -2.76
CA THR A 129 2.38 7.90 -3.11
C THR A 129 3.06 7.81 -4.47
N LEU A 130 4.14 7.03 -4.57
CA LEU A 130 4.88 6.80 -5.81
C LEU A 130 5.04 5.31 -6.04
N THR A 131 4.54 4.80 -7.15
CA THR A 131 4.75 3.43 -7.59
C THR A 131 5.74 3.41 -8.74
N LEU A 132 6.82 2.64 -8.57
CA LEU A 132 7.87 2.42 -9.57
C LEU A 132 7.77 0.97 -10.04
N ALA A 133 7.68 0.75 -11.34
CA ALA A 133 7.66 -0.58 -11.93
C ALA A 133 8.98 -0.91 -12.66
N PRO A 134 9.38 -2.20 -12.74
CA PRO A 134 10.63 -2.62 -13.38
C PRO A 134 10.69 -2.28 -14.88
N SER A 135 9.53 -2.10 -15.52
CA SER A 135 9.34 -1.71 -16.91
C SER A 135 9.82 -0.28 -17.22
N GLY A 136 10.23 0.50 -16.22
CA GLY A 136 10.61 1.90 -16.42
C GLY A 136 9.47 2.90 -16.20
N GLU A 137 8.24 2.44 -15.99
CA GLU A 137 7.09 3.31 -15.74
C GLU A 137 6.98 3.69 -14.25
N TRP A 138 6.46 4.88 -14.00
CA TRP A 138 6.09 5.32 -12.66
C TRP A 138 4.72 5.98 -12.66
N ARG A 139 4.04 5.90 -11.52
CA ARG A 139 2.76 6.55 -11.24
C ARG A 139 2.84 7.23 -9.89
N ALA A 140 2.36 8.46 -9.79
CA ALA A 140 2.36 9.22 -8.55
C ALA A 140 0.99 9.82 -8.25
N ARG A 141 0.67 9.88 -6.96
CA ARG A 141 -0.50 10.56 -6.41
C ARG A 141 -0.06 11.46 -5.26
N ALA A 142 -0.45 12.73 -5.27
CA ALA A 142 -0.33 13.59 -4.10
C ALA A 142 -1.72 14.02 -3.61
N GLN A 143 -2.07 13.54 -2.42
CA GLN A 143 -3.33 13.85 -1.75
C GLN A 143 -3.10 14.96 -0.72
N PRO A 144 -3.73 16.14 -0.85
CA PRO A 144 -3.66 17.18 0.18
C PRO A 144 -4.11 16.66 1.55
N LEU A 145 -3.39 17.02 2.61
CA LEU A 145 -3.77 16.67 3.99
C LEU A 145 -4.76 17.67 4.61
N ASP A 146 -4.77 18.90 4.10
CA ASP A 146 -5.73 19.91 4.52
C ASP A 146 -7.07 19.59 3.84
N GLY A 147 -8.05 19.16 4.62
CA GLY A 147 -9.29 18.49 4.20
C GLY A 147 -10.28 19.29 3.34
N ALA A 148 -9.83 20.23 2.51
CA ALA A 148 -10.65 20.85 1.49
C ALA A 148 -10.76 19.90 0.29
N ALA A 149 -11.90 19.20 0.19
CA ALA A 149 -12.25 18.28 -0.91
C ALA A 149 -12.27 18.93 -2.31
N THR A 150 -12.06 20.24 -2.41
CA THR A 150 -12.01 21.00 -3.65
C THR A 150 -10.66 20.89 -4.38
N ASN A 151 -9.59 20.50 -3.66
CA ASN A 151 -8.28 20.30 -4.27
C ASN A 151 -8.16 18.88 -4.79
N GLN A 152 -8.25 18.74 -6.13
CA GLN A 152 -8.04 17.46 -6.79
C GLN A 152 -6.65 16.90 -6.47
N PRO A 153 -6.53 15.57 -6.28
CA PRO A 153 -5.23 14.95 -6.12
C PRO A 153 -4.38 15.22 -7.36
N PHE A 154 -3.11 15.53 -7.13
CA PHE A 154 -2.11 15.51 -8.19
C PHE A 154 -1.98 14.05 -8.62
N LEU A 155 -2.18 13.78 -9.91
CA LEU A 155 -2.11 12.45 -10.49
C LEU A 155 -1.25 12.53 -11.74
N GLU A 156 -0.09 11.88 -11.71
CA GLU A 156 0.87 11.93 -12.80
C GLU A 156 1.50 10.57 -13.06
N GLN A 157 2.02 10.40 -14.26
CA GLN A 157 2.78 9.21 -14.65
C GLN A 157 3.78 9.51 -15.75
N GLY A 158 4.74 8.61 -15.93
CA GLY A 158 5.68 8.67 -17.03
C GLY A 158 6.80 7.66 -16.88
N CYS A 159 7.99 8.02 -17.32
CA CYS A 159 9.15 7.15 -17.32
C CYS A 159 10.19 7.58 -16.28
N TRP A 160 10.78 6.61 -15.57
CA TRP A 160 11.92 6.84 -14.71
C TRP A 160 13.19 6.41 -15.44
N LYS A 161 14.31 7.10 -15.17
CA LYS A 161 15.62 6.80 -15.75
C LYS A 161 16.72 6.87 -14.71
N VAL A 162 17.75 6.04 -14.85
CA VAL A 162 18.94 6.11 -14.00
C VAL A 162 19.80 7.33 -14.35
N ILE A 163 20.21 8.08 -13.34
CA ILE A 163 21.08 9.27 -13.47
C ILE A 163 22.36 9.19 -12.61
N GLY A 164 22.57 8.07 -11.91
CA GLY A 164 23.76 7.82 -11.08
C GLY A 164 23.69 6.46 -10.41
N THR A 165 24.84 5.88 -10.07
CA THR A 165 24.95 4.49 -9.61
C THR A 165 25.54 4.34 -8.20
N GLU A 166 26.27 5.34 -7.71
CA GLU A 166 26.89 5.36 -6.39
C GLU A 166 26.57 6.67 -5.65
N PRO A 167 25.46 6.74 -4.89
CA PRO A 167 24.37 5.77 -4.80
C PRO A 167 23.47 5.75 -6.04
N TRP A 168 22.56 4.79 -6.14
CA TRP A 168 21.56 4.77 -7.22
C TRP A 168 20.68 6.01 -7.17
N ARG A 169 20.64 6.73 -8.28
CA ARG A 169 19.84 7.95 -8.46
C ARG A 169 18.97 7.77 -9.68
N ILE A 170 17.71 8.16 -9.55
CA ILE A 170 16.75 8.12 -10.65
C ILE A 170 16.14 9.50 -10.87
N ARG A 171 15.72 9.75 -12.10
CA ARG A 171 14.92 10.91 -12.49
C ARG A 171 13.56 10.44 -12.95
N LEU A 172 12.52 11.12 -12.51
CA LEU A 172 11.16 10.94 -13.00
C LEU A 172 10.90 11.95 -14.12
N GLN A 173 10.44 11.47 -15.28
CA GLN A 173 9.97 12.28 -16.39
C GLN A 173 8.49 12.00 -16.62
N THR A 174 7.70 13.05 -16.89
CA THR A 174 6.28 12.92 -17.25
C THR A 174 6.13 12.42 -18.68
N ARG A 175 4.89 12.21 -19.13
CA ARG A 175 4.59 11.83 -20.53
C ARG A 175 5.14 12.81 -21.56
N ASP A 176 5.26 14.09 -21.20
CA ASP A 176 5.80 15.15 -22.08
C ASP A 176 7.32 15.32 -21.95
N ASP A 177 8.03 14.30 -21.44
CA ASP A 177 9.47 14.29 -21.16
C ASP A 177 9.97 15.36 -20.16
N THR A 178 9.04 16.08 -19.52
CA THR A 178 9.36 17.09 -18.51
C THR A 178 9.89 16.41 -17.24
N THR A 179 11.00 16.92 -16.71
CA THR A 179 11.58 16.38 -15.48
C THR A 179 10.72 16.75 -14.28
N LEU A 180 10.12 15.76 -13.64
CA LEU A 180 9.30 15.95 -12.44
C LEU A 180 10.16 15.94 -11.18
N SER A 181 11.09 15.00 -11.03
CA SER A 181 11.82 14.81 -9.77
C SER A 181 13.16 14.11 -9.96
N ALA A 182 14.12 14.39 -9.07
CA ALA A 182 15.34 13.61 -8.90
C ALA A 182 15.35 12.94 -7.52
N LEU A 183 15.50 11.62 -7.50
CA LEU A 183 15.43 10.79 -6.30
C LEU A 183 16.73 10.00 -6.11
N THR A 184 17.05 9.69 -4.85
CA THR A 184 18.19 8.85 -4.48
C THR A 184 17.72 7.68 -3.63
N PHE A 185 18.13 6.48 -3.99
CA PHE A 185 18.01 5.33 -3.10
C PHE A 185 19.12 5.41 -2.05
N GLU A 186 18.75 5.74 -0.82
CA GLU A 186 19.66 5.60 0.32
C GLU A 186 19.80 4.13 0.71
N HIS A 187 18.67 3.41 0.63
CA HIS A 187 18.59 1.96 0.78
C HIS A 187 17.53 1.41 -0.19
N ASN A 188 17.42 0.09 -0.31
CA ASN A 188 16.47 -0.57 -1.22
C ASN A 188 14.98 -0.24 -0.94
N ASN A 189 14.67 0.29 0.25
CA ASN A 189 13.31 0.58 0.73
C ASN A 189 13.13 2.04 1.19
N LEU A 190 14.14 2.90 1.00
CA LEU A 190 14.12 4.30 1.40
C LEU A 190 14.62 5.17 0.25
N LEU A 191 13.73 6.03 -0.24
CA LEU A 191 14.00 6.99 -1.29
C LEU A 191 14.10 8.39 -0.67
N ARG A 192 15.21 9.09 -0.89
CA ARG A 192 15.31 10.51 -0.59
C ARG A 192 14.89 11.33 -1.82
N VAL A 193 14.08 12.35 -1.60
CA VAL A 193 13.74 13.34 -2.62
C VAL A 193 14.83 14.41 -2.64
N ASN A 194 15.54 14.55 -3.76
CA ASN A 194 16.55 15.62 -3.91
C ASN A 194 15.94 16.87 -4.53
N SER A 195 15.02 16.71 -5.49
CA SER A 195 14.27 17.80 -6.08
C SER A 195 12.92 17.33 -6.62
N MET A 196 11.97 18.24 -6.71
CA MET A 196 10.65 18.01 -7.33
C MET A 196 10.11 19.31 -7.92
N ASN A 197 9.55 19.26 -9.13
CA ASN A 197 9.02 20.42 -9.86
C ASN A 197 10.01 21.60 -9.91
N ASN A 198 11.27 21.31 -10.22
CA ASN A 198 12.40 22.27 -10.23
C ASN A 198 12.72 22.94 -8.88
N VAL A 199 12.12 22.49 -7.78
CA VAL A 199 12.44 22.93 -6.42
C VAL A 199 13.41 21.92 -5.78
N GLU A 200 14.58 22.38 -5.35
CA GLU A 200 15.51 21.56 -4.57
C GLU A 200 15.03 21.37 -3.13
N ALA A 201 15.21 20.16 -2.61
CA ALA A 201 14.88 19.83 -1.23
C ALA A 201 15.98 20.36 -0.29
N VAL A 202 15.67 21.40 0.48
CA VAL A 202 16.57 21.92 1.53
C VAL A 202 16.60 20.99 2.75
N LEU A 203 15.46 20.35 3.05
CA LEU A 203 15.32 19.38 4.12
C LEU A 203 15.27 17.95 3.55
N PRO A 204 15.72 16.94 4.32
CA PRO A 204 15.72 15.56 3.86
C PRO A 204 14.30 14.98 3.90
N PHE A 205 13.62 14.98 2.75
CA PHE A 205 12.33 14.31 2.59
C PHE A 205 12.54 12.87 2.11
N HIS A 206 11.92 11.93 2.81
CA HIS A 206 12.03 10.51 2.50
C HIS A 206 10.68 9.88 2.16
N LEU A 207 10.71 8.96 1.20
CA LEU A 207 9.62 8.07 0.88
C LEU A 207 10.04 6.65 1.28
N THR A 208 9.15 5.97 1.99
CA THR A 208 9.39 4.63 2.54
C THR A 208 8.59 3.60 1.76
N ARG A 209 9.15 2.41 1.53
CA ARG A 209 8.42 1.33 0.86
C ARG A 209 7.19 0.97 1.69
N GLN A 210 6.04 0.91 1.03
CA GLN A 210 4.78 0.44 1.59
C GLN A 210 4.32 -0.82 0.88
N ALA A 211 3.46 -1.59 1.56
CA ALA A 211 2.62 -2.55 0.87
C ALA A 211 1.60 -1.79 0.00
N ASP A 212 1.25 -2.33 -1.15
CA ASP A 212 0.31 -1.70 -2.10
C ASP A 212 -1.15 -1.88 -1.63
N ILE A 213 -1.48 -1.31 -0.47
CA ILE A 213 -2.81 -1.41 0.16
C ILE A 213 -3.78 -0.41 -0.47
N ASP A 214 -3.28 0.74 -0.91
CA ASP A 214 -4.03 1.81 -1.54
C ASP A 214 -3.29 2.28 -2.80
N GLY A 215 -3.29 1.37 -3.79
CA GLY A 215 -2.67 1.61 -5.09
C GLY A 215 -3.34 2.75 -5.86
N ILE A 216 -2.62 3.35 -6.79
CA ILE A 216 -3.09 4.49 -7.59
C ILE A 216 -4.03 3.97 -8.68
N ASN A 217 -5.30 3.83 -8.36
CA ASN A 217 -6.33 3.27 -9.24
C ASN A 217 -6.81 4.26 -10.30
N GLU A 218 -6.69 5.55 -10.04
CA GLU A 218 -7.19 6.66 -10.86
C GLU A 218 -6.50 6.73 -12.23
N LEU A 219 -5.31 6.13 -12.36
CA LEU A 219 -4.53 6.08 -13.60
C LEU A 219 -4.64 4.71 -14.31
N LYS A 220 -5.53 3.79 -13.87
CA LYS A 220 -5.59 2.41 -14.41
C LYS A 220 -5.99 2.35 -15.88
N ASP A 221 -6.86 3.26 -16.31
CA ASP A 221 -7.35 3.32 -17.69
C ASP A 221 -6.37 4.03 -18.65
N GLN A 222 -5.28 4.57 -18.11
CA GLN A 222 -4.26 5.20 -18.94
C GLN A 222 -3.42 4.12 -19.65
N PRO A 223 -3.04 4.35 -20.92
CA PRO A 223 -2.21 3.40 -21.64
C PRO A 223 -0.86 3.22 -20.96
N ALA A 224 -0.38 1.98 -20.94
CA ALA A 224 0.96 1.64 -20.47
C ALA A 224 2.01 2.41 -21.28
N MET A 225 3.02 2.96 -20.60
CA MET A 225 4.07 3.73 -21.23
C MET A 225 5.19 2.80 -21.70
N SER A 226 5.69 3.00 -22.92
CA SER A 226 6.89 2.30 -23.39
C SER A 226 8.13 3.05 -22.90
N CYS A 227 8.59 2.70 -21.71
CA CYS A 227 9.74 3.33 -21.07
C CYS A 227 11.02 2.52 -21.29
N ARG A 228 12.16 3.21 -21.32
CA ARG A 228 13.50 2.61 -21.27
C ARG A 228 14.24 3.15 -20.05
N PRO A 229 14.31 2.37 -18.95
CA PRO A 229 14.89 2.81 -17.68
C PRO A 229 16.40 3.04 -17.70
#